data_AF-A0A7J7QRV0-F1
#
_entry.id   AF-A0A7J7QRV0-F1
#
_cell.length_a   1.000
_cell.length_b   1.000
_cell.length_c   1.000
_cell.angle_alpha   90.00
_cell.angle_beta   90.00
_cell.angle_gamma   90.00
#
_symmetry.space_group_name_H-M   'P 1'
#
loop_
_entity.id
_entity.type
_entity.pdbx_description
1 polymer ?
#
loop_
_entity_poly.entity_id
_entity_poly.type
_entity_poly.pdbx_seq_one_letter_code
_entity_poly.pdbx_strand_id
1 'polypeptide(L)'
;MRVWTRCCCAQGPGRNNGGPGLMDLRRLDTLITEDVQVLKNDVEGFELQVLQGAESLLAKHRVQYILAECNTAIGGADNQIQYLQWFDSHGYRVSGRGFKGPFLSQQDIPAGTAKVDALNLYAVRQA
;
A
#
# COMPACT_ATOMS: atom_id res chain seq x y z
N MET A 1 2.58 -13.28 15.80
CA MET A 1 2.55 -12.56 14.51
C MET A 1 1.10 -12.14 14.27
N ARG A 2 0.79 -10.85 14.31
CA ARG A 2 -0.55 -10.33 13.99
C ARG A 2 -0.45 -9.58 12.66
N VAL A 3 -1.12 -10.10 11.64
CA VAL A 3 -1.23 -9.46 10.33
C VAL A 3 -2.51 -8.64 10.36
N TRP A 4 -2.40 -7.33 10.15
CA TRP A 4 -3.57 -6.46 10.03
C TRP A 4 -3.91 -6.31 8.55
N THR A 5 -5.01 -6.94 8.14
CA THR A 5 -5.65 -6.76 6.84
C THR A 5 -7.03 -6.18 7.06
N ARG A 6 -7.24 -4.92 6.68
CA ARG A 6 -8.61 -4.45 6.43
C ARG A 6 -8.63 -3.31 5.43
N CYS A 7 -8.99 -3.64 4.22
CA CYS A 7 -9.76 -2.75 3.37
C CYS A 7 -10.85 -3.57 2.69
N CYS A 8 -12.12 -3.23 2.97
CA CYS A 8 -13.26 -3.78 2.25
C CYS A 8 -13.55 -2.83 1.08
N CYS A 9 -12.98 -3.11 -0.10
CA CYS A 9 -13.57 -2.59 -1.33
C CYS A 9 -14.75 -3.49 -1.69
N ALA A 10 -15.96 -2.91 -1.66
CA ALA A 10 -17.16 -3.56 -2.16
C ALA A 10 -17.05 -3.67 -3.69
N GLN A 11 -16.82 -4.89 -4.20
CA GLN A 11 -17.12 -5.19 -5.60
C GLN A 11 -18.56 -5.70 -5.72
N GLY A 12 -19.29 -5.18 -6.71
CA GLY A 12 -20.73 -5.30 -6.90
C GLY A 12 -21.27 -6.68 -7.32
N PRO A 13 -22.45 -6.74 -7.96
CA PRO A 13 -23.63 -7.37 -7.37
C PRO A 13 -23.77 -8.87 -7.71
N GLY A 14 -23.65 -9.70 -6.68
CA GLY A 14 -24.13 -11.09 -6.66
C GLY A 14 -25.32 -11.25 -5.72
N ARG A 15 -26.53 -10.96 -6.23
CA ARG A 15 -27.87 -11.39 -5.78
C ARG A 15 -28.12 -11.69 -4.29
N ASN A 16 -28.74 -10.71 -3.61
CA ASN A 16 -30.12 -10.73 -3.06
C ASN A 16 -30.24 -10.14 -1.63
N ASN A 17 -31.10 -9.12 -1.52
CA ASN A 17 -31.68 -8.50 -0.32
C ASN A 17 -30.73 -7.71 0.61
N GLY A 18 -30.58 -6.40 0.36
CA GLY A 18 -30.03 -5.47 1.34
C GLY A 18 -30.05 -4.05 0.82
N GLY A 19 -30.65 -3.12 1.58
CA GLY A 19 -30.60 -1.69 1.29
C GLY A 19 -29.16 -1.14 1.30
N PRO A 20 -28.97 0.19 1.14
CA PRO A 20 -27.64 0.79 1.21
C PRO A 20 -26.93 0.36 2.50
N GLY A 21 -25.86 -0.42 2.35
CA GLY A 21 -25.05 -0.88 3.46
C GLY A 21 -24.27 0.30 4.04
N LEU A 22 -24.60 0.68 5.28
CA LEU A 22 -23.81 1.65 6.02
C LEU A 22 -22.50 0.98 6.44
N MET A 23 -21.37 1.64 6.16
CA MET A 23 -20.05 1.22 6.64
C MET A 23 -19.47 2.30 7.56
N ASP A 24 -19.03 1.88 8.74
CA ASP A 24 -18.27 2.73 9.65
C ASP A 24 -16.85 2.95 9.09
N LEU A 25 -16.48 4.21 8.88
CA LEU A 25 -15.11 4.61 8.55
C LEU A 25 -14.37 5.00 9.82
N ARG A 26 -13.21 4.40 10.04
CA ARG A 26 -12.32 4.72 11.18
C ARG A 26 -10.89 4.78 10.71
N ARG A 27 -10.10 5.64 11.34
CA ARG A 27 -8.66 5.71 11.11
C ARG A 27 -7.98 4.53 11.80
N LEU A 28 -7.06 3.87 11.10
CA LEU A 28 -6.36 2.71 11.66
C LEU A 28 -5.44 3.08 12.83
N ASP A 29 -4.86 4.29 12.81
CA ASP A 29 -3.97 4.78 13.87
C ASP A 29 -4.70 5.13 15.18
N THR A 30 -6.04 5.14 15.22
CA THR A 30 -6.79 5.26 16.48
C THR A 30 -7.16 3.91 17.07
N LEU A 31 -7.01 2.82 16.31
CA LEU A 31 -7.38 1.46 16.71
C LEU A 31 -6.16 0.64 17.15
N ILE A 32 -4.98 0.98 16.64
CA ILE A 32 -3.74 0.26 16.93
C ILE A 32 -2.94 1.04 17.99
N THR A 33 -2.43 0.33 18.98
CA THR A 33 -1.59 0.89 20.07
C THR A 33 -0.15 0.37 20.06
N GLU A 34 0.17 -0.58 19.18
CA GLU A 34 1.45 -1.28 19.10
C GLU A 34 2.13 -1.07 17.73
N ASP A 35 3.43 -1.37 17.64
CA ASP A 35 4.13 -1.35 16.35
C ASP A 35 3.62 -2.43 15.41
N VAL A 36 3.48 -2.09 14.13
CA VAL A 36 2.95 -2.99 13.10
C VAL A 36 4.11 -3.60 12.32
N GLN A 37 4.32 -4.91 12.41
CA GLN A 37 5.43 -5.53 11.66
C GLN A 37 5.17 -5.53 10.15
N VAL A 38 3.96 -5.85 9.74
CA VAL A 38 3.58 -5.97 8.32
C VAL A 38 2.22 -5.32 8.09
N LEU A 39 2.14 -4.44 7.10
CA LEU A 39 0.90 -3.86 6.58
C LEU A 39 0.62 -4.43 5.18
N LYS A 40 -0.62 -4.88 4.93
CA LYS A 40 -1.08 -5.21 3.58
C LYS A 40 -2.05 -4.12 3.09
N ASN A 41 -1.81 -3.57 1.90
CA ASN A 41 -2.68 -2.60 1.22
C ASN A 41 -3.17 -3.16 -0.13
N ASP A 42 -4.47 -3.29 -0.29
CA ASP A 42 -5.11 -3.99 -1.41
C ASP A 42 -6.49 -3.34 -1.61
N VAL A 43 -6.56 -2.32 -2.48
CA VAL A 43 -7.73 -1.44 -2.60
C VAL A 43 -8.15 -1.14 -4.03
N GLU A 44 -7.81 -2.03 -4.97
CA GLU A 44 -8.33 -2.03 -6.34
C GLU A 44 -8.18 -0.67 -7.05
N GLY A 45 -7.00 -0.06 -6.95
CA GLY A 45 -6.62 1.17 -7.68
C GLY A 45 -6.57 2.46 -6.86
N PHE A 46 -6.86 2.41 -5.56
CA PHE A 46 -6.78 3.55 -4.64
C PHE A 46 -5.61 3.45 -3.64
N GLU A 47 -4.59 2.66 -3.96
CA GLU A 47 -3.57 2.26 -2.99
C GLU A 47 -2.76 3.45 -2.49
N LEU A 48 -2.38 4.38 -3.39
CA LEU A 48 -1.63 5.58 -3.04
C LEU A 48 -2.44 6.49 -2.11
N GLN A 49 -3.73 6.71 -2.37
CA GLN A 49 -4.61 7.53 -1.54
C GLN A 49 -4.75 6.95 -0.13
N VAL A 50 -4.83 5.62 -0.02
CA VAL A 50 -4.87 4.94 1.27
C VAL A 50 -3.55 5.09 2.04
N LEU A 51 -2.40 4.99 1.36
CA LEU A 51 -1.11 5.23 2.00
C LEU A 51 -0.93 6.68 2.45
N GLN A 52 -1.36 7.66 1.65
CA GLN A 52 -1.38 9.08 2.03
C GLN A 52 -2.26 9.30 3.27
N GLY A 53 -3.45 8.68 3.31
CA GLY A 53 -4.31 8.72 4.50
C GLY A 53 -3.72 8.01 5.73
N ALA A 54 -2.75 7.12 5.53
CA ALA A 54 -2.07 6.36 6.57
C ALA A 54 -0.74 6.98 7.05
N GLU A 55 -0.35 8.17 6.57
CA GLU A 55 0.91 8.82 6.98
C GLU A 55 1.07 8.92 8.50
N SER A 56 0.00 9.25 9.22
CA SER A 56 0.03 9.33 10.69
C SER A 56 0.27 7.97 11.35
N LEU A 57 -0.24 6.88 10.77
CA LEU A 57 0.02 5.51 11.24
C LEU A 57 1.50 5.17 11.08
N LEU A 58 2.07 5.45 9.90
CA LEU A 58 3.45 5.14 9.54
C LEU A 58 4.48 5.97 10.33
N ALA A 59 4.08 7.17 10.72
CA ALA A 59 4.87 8.06 11.59
C ALA A 59 4.83 7.62 13.05
N LYS A 60 3.65 7.27 13.58
CA LYS A 60 3.46 6.88 15.00
C LYS A 60 3.91 5.46 15.30
N HIS A 61 3.66 4.53 14.38
CA HIS A 61 3.93 3.11 14.55
C HIS A 61 4.98 2.66 13.55
N ARG A 62 5.92 1.83 14.00
CA ARG A 62 6.99 1.35 13.15
C ARG A 62 6.50 0.25 12.21
N VAL A 63 5.99 0.64 11.04
CA VAL A 63 5.69 -0.29 9.94
C VAL A 63 6.97 -0.74 9.24
N GLN A 64 7.35 -2.00 9.42
CA GLN A 64 8.63 -2.51 8.87
C GLN A 64 8.49 -3.00 7.42
N TYR A 65 7.36 -3.65 7.12
CA TYR A 65 7.10 -4.26 5.83
C TYR A 65 5.73 -3.84 5.31
N ILE A 66 5.67 -3.45 4.05
CA ILE A 66 4.40 -3.15 3.37
C ILE A 66 4.29 -4.05 2.15
N LEU A 67 3.25 -4.87 2.10
CA LEU A 67 2.83 -5.57 0.88
C LEU A 67 1.70 -4.74 0.26
N ALA A 68 1.91 -4.21 -0.92
CA ALA A 68 0.87 -3.44 -1.59
C ALA A 68 0.67 -3.87 -3.03
N GLU A 69 -0.56 -3.75 -3.51
CA GLU A 69 -0.86 -3.91 -4.92
C GLU A 69 -0.52 -2.63 -5.70
N CYS A 70 -0.06 -2.78 -6.94
CA CYS A 70 0.11 -1.69 -7.89
C CYS A 70 -0.64 -2.06 -9.17
N ASN A 71 -1.94 -1.77 -9.16
CA ASN A 71 -2.79 -2.06 -10.30
C ASN A 71 -2.65 -0.96 -11.37
N THR A 72 -1.70 -1.15 -12.28
CA THR A 72 -1.44 -0.25 -13.41
C THR A 72 -2.55 -0.26 -14.45
N ALA A 73 -3.43 -1.27 -14.47
CA ALA A 73 -4.57 -1.32 -15.39
C ALA A 73 -5.65 -0.29 -15.01
N ILE A 74 -5.79 0.02 -13.72
CA ILE A 74 -6.74 1.02 -13.21
C ILE A 74 -6.06 2.38 -13.05
N GLY A 75 -4.88 2.42 -12.43
CA GLY A 75 -4.18 3.67 -12.11
C GLY A 75 -3.30 4.24 -13.23
N GLY A 76 -2.96 3.45 -14.25
CA GLY A 76 -2.03 3.85 -15.30
C GLY A 76 -0.55 3.89 -14.86
N ALA A 77 0.34 4.21 -15.81
CA ALA A 77 1.78 4.24 -15.59
C ALA A 77 2.24 5.37 -14.66
N ASP A 78 1.60 6.54 -14.74
CA ASP A 78 1.95 7.70 -13.90
C ASP A 78 1.66 7.43 -12.42
N ASN A 79 0.58 6.70 -12.12
CA ASN A 79 0.28 6.29 -10.75
C ASN A 79 1.36 5.35 -10.19
N GLN A 80 1.88 4.43 -11.00
CA GLN A 80 3.00 3.58 -10.57
C GLN A 80 4.23 4.42 -10.21
N ILE A 81 4.59 5.41 -11.04
CA ILE A 81 5.74 6.29 -10.77
C ILE A 81 5.53 7.06 -9.46
N GLN A 82 4.39 7.71 -9.29
CA GLN A 82 4.06 8.45 -8.06
C GLN A 82 4.09 7.55 -6.84
N TYR A 83 3.61 6.31 -6.99
CA TYR A 83 3.57 5.34 -5.91
C TYR A 83 4.97 4.89 -5.47
N LEU A 84 5.86 4.63 -6.42
CA LEU A 84 7.25 4.32 -6.13
C LEU A 84 7.98 5.50 -5.48
N GLN A 85 7.78 6.71 -6.00
CA GLN A 85 8.34 7.94 -5.44
C GLN A 85 7.85 8.20 -4.02
N TRP A 86 6.59 7.89 -3.73
CA TRP A 86 6.03 8.01 -2.39
C TRP A 86 6.72 7.05 -1.42
N PHE A 87 6.95 5.78 -1.80
CA PHE A 87 7.68 4.85 -0.94
C PHE A 87 9.11 5.31 -0.67
N ASP A 88 9.81 5.80 -1.70
CA ASP A 88 11.18 6.29 -1.57
C ASP A 88 11.25 7.53 -0.65
N SER A 89 10.33 8.48 -0.80
CA SER A 89 10.27 9.68 0.06
C SER A 89 9.93 9.36 1.53
N HIS A 90 9.30 8.22 1.80
CA HIS A 90 8.99 7.74 3.14
C HIS A 90 10.02 6.73 3.68
N GLY A 91 11.17 6.58 3.00
CA GLY A 91 12.29 5.76 3.46
C GLY A 91 12.05 4.26 3.29
N TYR A 92 11.28 3.85 2.28
CA TYR A 92 11.09 2.44 1.93
C TYR A 92 11.85 2.06 0.66
N ARG A 93 12.47 0.88 0.68
CA ARG A 93 12.98 0.22 -0.54
C ARG A 93 11.91 -0.71 -1.09
N VAL A 94 11.67 -0.62 -2.39
CA VAL A 94 10.62 -1.38 -3.07
C VAL A 94 11.21 -2.51 -3.91
N SER A 95 10.54 -3.65 -3.93
CA SER A 95 10.81 -4.79 -4.82
C SER A 95 9.51 -5.32 -5.42
N GLY A 96 9.54 -5.76 -6.67
CA GLY A 96 8.43 -6.52 -7.28
C GLY A 96 8.48 -8.03 -7.03
N ARG A 97 9.51 -8.56 -6.34
CA ARG A 97 9.71 -10.01 -6.17
C ARG A 97 9.57 -10.48 -4.72
N GLY A 98 9.88 -9.63 -3.74
CA GLY A 98 9.76 -9.99 -2.32
C GLY A 98 10.49 -9.02 -1.38
N PHE A 99 10.28 -9.19 -0.07
CA PHE A 99 10.93 -8.36 0.97
C PHE A 99 12.45 -8.51 1.06
N LYS A 100 13.05 -9.47 0.35
CA LYS A 100 14.50 -9.69 0.28
C LYS A 100 15.14 -9.10 -0.99
N GLY A 101 14.34 -8.45 -1.83
CA GLY A 101 14.77 -7.93 -3.12
C GLY A 101 14.65 -8.95 -4.26
N PRO A 102 15.26 -8.65 -5.43
CA PRO A 102 16.04 -7.45 -5.74
C PRO A 102 15.22 -6.17 -5.59
N PHE A 103 15.81 -5.15 -4.99
CA PHE A 103 15.17 -3.85 -4.82
C PHE A 103 15.41 -2.98 -6.05
N LEU A 104 14.46 -2.11 -6.33
CA LEU A 104 14.60 -1.08 -7.35
C LEU A 104 15.76 -0.13 -7.01
N SER A 105 16.36 0.45 -8.05
CA SER A 105 17.39 1.47 -7.92
C SER A 105 16.79 2.76 -7.38
N GLN A 106 17.40 3.32 -6.34
CA GLN A 106 16.99 4.61 -5.77
C GLN A 106 17.30 5.79 -6.70
N GLN A 107 18.08 5.59 -7.76
CA GLN A 107 18.31 6.63 -8.78
C GLN A 107 17.19 6.63 -9.83
N ASP A 108 16.61 5.46 -10.13
CA ASP A 108 15.60 5.31 -11.18
C ASP A 108 14.20 5.70 -10.70
N ILE A 109 13.94 5.63 -9.38
CA ILE A 109 12.64 5.99 -8.80
C ILE A 109 12.36 7.49 -8.93
N PRO A 110 13.23 8.42 -8.47
CA PRO A 110 12.99 9.85 -8.64
C PRO A 110 12.95 10.28 -10.10
N ALA A 111 13.72 9.62 -10.96
CA ALA A 111 13.74 9.87 -12.40
C ALA A 111 12.47 9.39 -13.13
N GLY A 112 11.61 8.61 -12.46
CA GLY A 112 10.40 8.02 -13.06
C GLY A 112 10.70 6.95 -14.12
N THR A 113 11.92 6.42 -14.15
CA THR A 113 12.35 5.38 -15.09
C THR A 113 12.20 3.98 -14.50
N ALA A 114 12.08 3.87 -13.17
CA ALA A 114 11.80 2.62 -12.49
C ALA A 114 10.44 2.05 -12.92
N LYS A 115 10.42 0.77 -13.27
CA LYS A 115 9.20 0.02 -13.60
C LYS A 115 9.12 -1.26 -12.80
N VAL A 116 7.89 -1.66 -12.48
CA VAL A 116 7.63 -2.94 -11.86
C VAL A 116 6.61 -3.68 -12.71
N ASP A 117 7.01 -4.83 -13.22
CA ASP A 117 6.12 -5.70 -14.03
C ASP A 117 5.26 -6.62 -13.16
N ALA A 118 5.36 -6.50 -11.84
CA ALA A 118 4.61 -7.28 -10.88
C ALA A 118 3.45 -6.47 -10.30
N LEU A 119 2.31 -7.14 -10.14
CA LEU A 119 1.14 -6.60 -9.46
C LEU A 119 1.42 -6.31 -7.98
N ASN A 120 2.26 -7.15 -7.34
CA ASN A 120 2.62 -7.01 -5.94
C ASN A 120 3.92 -6.22 -5.78
N LEU A 121 3.89 -5.24 -4.89
CA LEU A 121 5.03 -4.47 -4.39
C LEU A 121 5.33 -4.85 -2.95
N TYR A 122 6.62 -5.04 -2.68
CA TYR A 122 7.16 -5.35 -1.37
C TYR A 122 8.04 -4.18 -0.94
N ALA A 123 7.56 -3.36 -0.02
CA ALA A 123 8.27 -2.24 0.56
C ALA A 123 8.89 -2.63 1.91
N VAL A 124 10.15 -2.28 2.11
CA VAL A 124 10.91 -2.54 3.34
C VAL A 124 11.44 -1.22 3.87
N ARG A 125 11.13 -0.89 5.12
CA ARG A 125 11.60 0.34 5.76
C ARG A 125 13.13 0.31 5.89
N GLN A 126 13.79 1.40 5.51
CA GLN A 126 15.22 1.60 5.78
C GLN A 126 15.40 1.93 7.26
N ALA A 127 16.38 1.26 7.89
CA ALA A 127 16.68 1.39 9.31
C ALA A 127 17.24 2.76 9.66
#